data_AF-A0A3P6RHU2-F1
#
_entry.id   AF-A0A3P6RHU2-F1
#
_cell.length_a   1.000
_cell.length_b   1.000
_cell.length_c   1.000
_cell.angle_alpha   90.00
_cell.angle_beta   90.00
_cell.angle_gamma   90.00
#
_symmetry.space_group_name_H-M   'P 1'
#
loop_
_entity.id
_entity.type
_entity.pdbx_description
1 polymer ?
#
loop_
_entity_poly.entity_id
_entity_poly.type
_entity_poly.pdbx_seq_one_letter_code
_entity_poly.pdbx_strand_id
1 'polypeptide(L)'
;MINVDVLRIFVHAHFYTYSTIHDISLRTSSATNLRSLIEHLAKCPYDDKLKTDLLNVDLIQTLSQGLRSEVDVVREESVRCITSLVDHFPNHTHLSQLLQLRNSDEDLDFFSNIIHIQVSLQYDSIVLYRPSILACFSQWRWHEIHVSGTVFSTSKPNLGSFSPH
;
A
#
# COMPACT_ATOMS: atom_id res chain seq x y z
N MET A 1 -23.03 14.48 1.10
CA MET A 1 -22.24 13.23 1.16
C MET A 1 -22.08 12.73 -0.27
N ILE A 2 -20.86 12.47 -0.72
CA ILE A 2 -20.60 12.04 -2.10
C ILE A 2 -21.07 10.59 -2.25
N ASN A 3 -21.59 10.21 -3.42
CA ASN A 3 -21.97 8.81 -3.66
C ASN A 3 -20.71 7.91 -3.66
N VAL A 4 -20.76 6.76 -3.00
CA VAL A 4 -19.64 5.79 -2.93
C VAL A 4 -19.20 5.31 -4.31
N ASP A 5 -20.12 5.14 -5.26
CA ASP A 5 -19.77 4.78 -6.64
C ASP A 5 -18.97 5.88 -7.35
N VAL A 6 -19.25 7.14 -7.03
CA VAL A 6 -18.47 8.29 -7.52
C VAL A 6 -17.08 8.29 -6.89
N LEU A 7 -16.97 7.96 -5.59
CA LEU A 7 -15.66 7.81 -4.93
C LEU A 7 -14.83 6.70 -5.60
N ARG A 8 -15.46 5.55 -5.91
CA ARG A 8 -14.82 4.45 -6.64
C ARG A 8 -14.29 4.91 -7.99
N ILE A 9 -15.08 5.66 -8.76
CA ILE A 9 -14.62 6.24 -10.04
C ILE A 9 -13.39 7.13 -9.82
N PHE A 10 -13.39 7.99 -8.79
CA PHE A 10 -12.24 8.85 -8.51
C PHE A 10 -10.99 8.08 -8.07
N VAL A 11 -11.13 7.00 -7.29
CA VAL A 11 -9.99 6.12 -6.94
C VAL A 11 -9.29 5.61 -8.19
N HIS A 12 -10.06 4.99 -9.10
CA HIS A 12 -9.52 4.41 -10.32
C HIS A 12 -9.02 5.48 -11.31
N ALA A 13 -9.71 6.61 -11.42
CA ALA A 13 -9.32 7.70 -12.31
C ALA A 13 -8.01 8.38 -11.87
N HIS A 14 -7.86 8.70 -10.58
CA HIS A 14 -6.63 9.29 -10.06
C HIS A 14 -5.47 8.30 -10.16
N PHE A 15 -5.70 7.03 -9.82
CA PHE A 15 -4.70 5.98 -10.00
C PHE A 15 -4.23 5.87 -11.45
N TYR A 16 -5.17 5.76 -12.38
CA TYR A 16 -4.86 5.71 -13.81
C TYR A 16 -4.04 6.94 -14.24
N THR A 17 -4.44 8.13 -13.80
CA THR A 17 -3.76 9.37 -14.19
C THR A 17 -2.31 9.39 -13.70
N TYR A 18 -2.06 9.11 -12.41
CA TYR A 18 -0.70 9.15 -11.88
C TYR A 18 0.17 7.98 -12.38
N SER A 19 -0.45 6.85 -12.75
CA SER A 19 0.26 5.67 -13.26
C SER A 19 0.61 5.71 -14.75
N THR A 20 -0.19 6.40 -15.57
CA THR A 20 -0.05 6.37 -17.04
C THR A 20 0.38 7.69 -17.67
N ILE A 21 0.03 8.83 -17.07
CA ILE A 21 0.30 10.14 -17.68
C ILE A 21 1.72 10.59 -17.34
N HIS A 22 2.51 10.96 -18.36
CA HIS A 22 3.89 11.37 -18.18
C HIS A 22 4.08 12.81 -17.67
N ASP A 23 3.06 13.65 -17.75
CA ASP A 23 3.10 15.00 -17.19
C ASP A 23 3.23 14.95 -15.66
N ILE A 24 4.31 15.57 -15.15
CA ILE A 24 4.66 15.54 -13.72
C ILE A 24 3.58 16.22 -12.89
N SER A 25 3.10 17.39 -13.32
CA SER A 25 2.12 18.16 -12.58
C SER A 25 0.78 17.42 -12.45
N LEU A 26 0.31 16.79 -13.53
CA LEU A 26 -0.92 15.99 -13.53
C LEU A 26 -0.80 14.75 -12.65
N ARG A 27 0.36 14.06 -12.69
CA ARG A 27 0.65 12.90 -11.84
C ARG A 27 0.65 13.29 -10.37
N THR A 28 1.43 14.29 -9.99
CA THR A 28 1.54 14.74 -8.59
C THR A 28 0.21 15.27 -8.06
N SER A 29 -0.54 16.01 -8.89
CA SER A 29 -1.88 16.48 -8.53
C SER A 29 -2.83 15.30 -8.31
N SER A 30 -2.82 14.30 -9.19
CA SER A 30 -3.71 13.12 -9.07
C SER A 30 -3.40 12.27 -7.85
N ALA A 31 -2.13 12.01 -7.56
CA ALA A 31 -1.72 11.28 -6.35
C ALA A 31 -2.10 12.05 -5.07
N THR A 32 -1.97 13.38 -5.07
CA THR A 32 -2.40 14.23 -3.95
C THR A 32 -3.92 14.20 -3.78
N ASN A 33 -4.68 14.30 -4.86
CA ASN A 33 -6.14 14.21 -4.82
C ASN A 33 -6.62 12.84 -4.30
N LEU A 34 -5.93 11.75 -4.67
CA LEU A 34 -6.23 10.42 -4.13
C LEU A 34 -6.01 10.36 -2.60
N ARG A 35 -4.92 10.94 -2.09
CA ARG A 35 -4.68 11.04 -0.63
C ARG A 35 -5.74 11.91 0.06
N SER A 36 -6.14 13.02 -0.53
CA SER A 36 -7.25 13.84 0.00
C SER A 36 -8.58 13.10 -0.03
N LEU A 37 -8.82 12.24 -1.03
CA LEU A 37 -10.00 11.39 -1.11
C LEU A 37 -10.02 10.35 0.02
N ILE A 38 -8.86 9.74 0.32
CA ILE A 38 -8.66 8.81 1.44
C ILE A 38 -9.00 9.49 2.78
N GLU A 39 -8.46 10.69 3.01
CA GLU A 39 -8.76 11.50 4.20
C GLU A 39 -10.25 11.86 4.28
N HIS A 40 -10.86 12.26 3.16
CA HIS A 40 -12.28 12.56 3.08
C HIS A 40 -13.14 11.34 3.44
N LEU A 41 -12.81 10.16 2.92
CA LEU A 41 -13.50 8.91 3.22
C LEU A 41 -13.47 8.58 4.71
N ALA A 42 -12.34 8.81 5.38
CA ALA A 42 -12.18 8.55 6.80
C ALA A 42 -13.10 9.42 7.66
N LYS A 43 -13.21 10.71 7.32
CA LYS A 43 -14.00 11.71 8.07
C LYS A 43 -15.51 11.62 7.81
N CYS A 44 -15.92 11.09 6.66
CA CYS A 44 -17.33 11.04 6.31
C CYS A 44 -18.08 9.90 7.03
N PRO A 45 -19.33 10.10 7.46
CA PRO A 45 -20.12 9.10 8.17
C PRO A 45 -20.80 8.11 7.21
N TYR A 46 -20.02 7.47 6.32
CA TYR A 46 -20.49 6.33 5.54
C TYR A 46 -20.66 5.11 6.46
N ASP A 47 -21.57 4.22 6.06
CA ASP A 47 -21.71 2.91 6.67
C ASP A 47 -20.38 2.14 6.66
N ASP A 48 -20.06 1.47 7.77
CA ASP A 48 -18.77 0.81 7.95
C ASP A 48 -18.54 -0.30 6.92
N LYS A 49 -19.58 -1.05 6.55
CA LYS A 49 -19.48 -2.08 5.52
C LYS A 49 -19.13 -1.46 4.17
N LEU A 50 -19.76 -0.35 3.80
CA LEU A 50 -19.44 0.36 2.57
C LEU A 50 -17.99 0.89 2.56
N LYS A 51 -17.51 1.42 3.70
CA LYS A 51 -16.10 1.84 3.83
C LYS A 51 -15.16 0.66 3.66
N THR A 52 -15.40 -0.45 4.36
CA THR A 52 -14.58 -1.66 4.28
C THR A 52 -14.56 -2.24 2.87
N ASP A 53 -15.69 -2.26 2.17
CA ASP A 53 -15.78 -2.74 0.80
C ASP A 53 -14.95 -1.85 -0.15
N LEU A 54 -15.11 -0.52 -0.07
CA LEU A 54 -14.32 0.43 -0.88
C LEU A 54 -12.81 0.35 -0.56
N LEU A 55 -12.45 0.16 0.71
CA LEU A 55 -11.06 -0.01 1.12
C LEU A 55 -10.45 -1.27 0.50
N ASN A 56 -11.09 -2.42 0.67
CA ASN A 56 -10.52 -3.71 0.26
C ASN A 56 -10.58 -3.93 -1.25
N VAL A 57 -11.72 -3.69 -1.87
CA VAL A 57 -11.97 -4.02 -3.28
C VAL A 57 -11.37 -2.99 -4.22
N ASP A 58 -11.35 -1.71 -3.81
CA ASP A 58 -10.90 -0.63 -4.69
C ASP A 58 -9.54 -0.08 -4.26
N LEU A 59 -9.43 0.56 -3.10
CA LEU A 59 -8.22 1.30 -2.70
C LEU A 59 -7.01 0.39 -2.52
N ILE A 60 -7.12 -0.62 -1.66
CA ILE A 60 -6.04 -1.54 -1.33
C ILE A 60 -5.63 -2.34 -2.56
N GLN A 61 -6.60 -2.89 -3.30
CA GLN A 61 -6.34 -3.66 -4.50
C GLN A 61 -5.62 -2.82 -5.56
N THR A 62 -6.08 -1.60 -5.81
CA THR A 62 -5.53 -0.70 -6.84
C THR A 62 -4.12 -0.23 -6.46
N LEU A 63 -3.92 0.23 -5.22
CA LEU A 63 -2.60 0.65 -4.76
C LEU A 63 -1.61 -0.51 -4.71
N SER A 64 -2.07 -1.73 -4.42
CA SER A 64 -1.23 -2.93 -4.50
C SER A 64 -0.73 -3.22 -5.93
N GLN A 65 -1.45 -2.79 -6.98
CA GLN A 65 -0.94 -2.85 -8.35
C GLN A 65 0.19 -1.83 -8.54
N GLY A 66 0.00 -0.61 -8.04
CA GLY A 66 1.02 0.44 -8.11
C GLY A 66 2.30 0.10 -7.35
N LEU A 67 2.20 -0.59 -6.20
CA LEU A 67 3.37 -1.11 -5.47
C LEU A 67 4.18 -2.14 -6.27
N ARG A 68 3.56 -2.83 -7.22
CA ARG A 68 4.23 -3.80 -8.12
C ARG A 68 4.73 -3.17 -9.42
N SER A 69 4.57 -1.86 -9.59
CA SER A 69 5.00 -1.17 -10.80
C SER A 69 6.52 -1.15 -10.92
N GLU A 70 7.00 -1.37 -12.15
CA GLU A 70 8.40 -1.16 -12.55
C GLU A 70 8.75 0.34 -12.62
N VAL A 71 7.74 1.22 -12.69
CA VAL A 71 7.93 2.66 -12.73
C VAL A 71 8.06 3.19 -11.30
N ASP A 72 9.27 3.66 -10.94
CA ASP A 72 9.61 4.09 -9.58
C ASP A 72 8.64 5.14 -9.04
N VAL A 73 8.34 6.19 -9.81
CA VAL A 73 7.40 7.25 -9.35
C VAL A 73 5.99 6.70 -9.06
N VAL A 74 5.54 5.68 -9.78
CA VAL A 74 4.23 5.04 -9.52
C VAL A 74 4.27 4.25 -8.23
N ARG A 75 5.39 3.56 -7.98
CA ARG A 75 5.62 2.80 -6.75
C ARG A 75 5.66 3.74 -5.53
N GLU A 76 6.43 4.82 -5.61
CA GLU A 76 6.57 5.82 -4.55
C GLU A 76 5.23 6.47 -4.18
N GLU A 77 4.47 6.93 -5.18
CA GLU A 77 3.15 7.53 -4.91
C GLU A 77 2.15 6.51 -4.34
N SER A 78 2.26 5.25 -4.74
CA SER A 78 1.43 4.17 -4.18
C SER A 78 1.78 3.88 -2.72
N VAL A 79 3.07 3.89 -2.36
CA VAL A 79 3.51 3.80 -0.95
C VAL A 79 2.91 4.96 -0.15
N ARG A 80 3.03 6.20 -0.63
CA ARG A 80 2.47 7.38 0.05
C ARG A 80 0.96 7.29 0.25
N CYS A 81 0.23 6.73 -0.71
CA CYS A 81 -1.21 6.50 -0.57
C CYS A 81 -1.53 5.41 0.45
N ILE A 82 -0.75 4.31 0.50
CA ILE A 82 -0.90 3.28 1.53
C ILE A 82 -0.60 3.84 2.92
N THR A 83 0.45 4.65 3.07
CA THR A 83 0.73 5.36 4.32
C THR A 83 -0.47 6.18 4.78
N SER A 84 -1.08 6.92 3.86
CA SER A 84 -2.30 7.69 4.14
C SER A 84 -3.47 6.80 4.59
N LEU A 85 -3.65 5.62 3.98
CA LEU A 85 -4.68 4.65 4.43
C LEU A 85 -4.41 4.15 5.85
N VAL A 86 -3.16 3.82 6.15
CA VAL A 86 -2.75 3.34 7.48
C VAL A 86 -3.01 4.40 8.55
N ASP A 87 -2.65 5.65 8.27
CA ASP A 87 -2.83 6.76 9.21
C ASP A 87 -4.32 7.07 9.48
N HIS A 88 -5.20 6.90 8.47
CA HIS A 88 -6.62 7.27 8.59
C HIS A 88 -7.57 6.12 8.96
N PHE A 89 -7.15 4.87 8.77
CA PHE A 89 -7.97 3.68 9.06
C PHE A 89 -7.24 2.70 9.99
N PRO A 90 -6.77 3.14 11.18
CA PRO A 90 -5.94 2.32 12.07
C PRO A 90 -6.66 1.09 12.63
N ASN A 91 -8.00 1.08 12.63
CA ASN A 91 -8.82 -0.03 13.13
C ASN A 91 -9.15 -1.07 12.04
N HIS A 92 -8.81 -0.81 10.77
CA HIS A 92 -9.06 -1.76 9.70
C HIS A 92 -8.13 -2.97 9.83
N THR A 93 -8.67 -4.19 9.68
CA THR A 93 -7.98 -5.45 10.01
C THR A 93 -6.59 -5.58 9.36
N HIS A 94 -6.45 -5.19 8.11
CA HIS A 94 -5.16 -5.24 7.42
C HIS A 94 -4.29 -4.01 7.70
N LEU A 95 -4.89 -2.81 7.73
CA LEU A 95 -4.11 -1.57 7.87
C LEU A 95 -3.55 -1.42 9.29
N SER A 96 -4.20 -2.00 10.30
CA SER A 96 -3.72 -2.03 11.68
C SER A 96 -2.40 -2.81 11.84
N GLN A 97 -2.18 -3.84 11.02
CA GLN A 97 -0.91 -4.58 10.99
C GLN A 97 0.20 -3.73 10.38
N LEU A 98 -0.11 -2.97 9.33
CA LEU A 98 0.82 -2.04 8.70
C LEU A 98 1.14 -0.83 9.58
N LEU A 99 0.20 -0.41 10.43
CA LEU A 99 0.41 0.67 11.39
C LEU A 99 1.59 0.39 12.34
N GLN A 100 1.86 -0.88 12.64
CA GLN A 100 3.00 -1.28 13.49
C GLN A 100 4.37 -0.97 12.83
N LEU A 101 4.38 -0.77 11.50
CA LEU A 101 5.58 -0.40 10.74
C LEU A 101 5.75 1.12 10.65
N ARG A 102 4.74 1.91 11.05
CA ARG A 102 4.84 3.38 11.08
C ARG A 102 5.71 3.82 12.26
N ASN A 103 6.56 4.80 12.00
CA ASN A 103 7.35 5.47 13.03
C ASN A 103 7.16 6.99 12.94
N SER A 104 7.22 7.66 14.09
CA SER A 104 7.18 9.12 14.16
C SER A 104 8.49 9.76 13.69
N ASP A 105 9.59 9.02 13.79
CA ASP A 105 10.90 9.41 13.25
C ASP A 105 10.98 8.98 11.77
N GLU A 106 11.17 9.96 10.87
CA GLU A 106 11.20 9.74 9.42
C GLU A 106 12.32 8.80 8.99
N ASP A 107 13.48 8.86 9.65
CA ASP A 107 14.64 8.02 9.35
C ASP A 107 14.41 6.56 9.77
N LEU A 108 13.49 6.33 10.72
CA LEU A 108 13.12 5.00 11.21
C LEU A 108 11.78 4.52 10.65
N ASP A 109 11.08 5.36 9.90
CA ASP A 109 9.77 5.02 9.35
C ASP A 109 9.93 4.05 8.18
N PHE A 110 9.22 2.92 8.25
CA PHE A 110 9.30 1.91 7.21
C PHE A 110 8.89 2.46 5.83
N PHE A 111 7.81 3.26 5.77
CA PHE A 111 7.25 3.74 4.51
C PHE A 111 8.14 4.81 3.85
N SER A 112 8.71 5.72 4.64
CA SER A 112 9.75 6.65 4.17
C SER A 112 10.96 5.87 3.67
N ASN A 113 11.46 4.92 4.46
CA ASN A 113 12.63 4.14 4.11
C ASN A 113 12.47 3.36 2.80
N ILE A 114 11.32 2.72 2.56
CA ILE A 114 11.11 1.98 1.29
C ILE A 114 10.97 2.89 0.07
N ILE A 115 10.57 4.16 0.24
CA ILE A 115 10.62 5.15 -0.85
C ILE A 115 12.08 5.52 -1.15
N HIS A 116 12.89 5.69 -0.10
CA HIS A 116 14.28 6.15 -0.19
C HIS A 116 15.31 5.06 -0.51
N ILE A 117 14.96 3.77 -0.52
CA ILE A 117 15.82 2.71 -1.07
C ILE A 117 15.97 2.94 -2.58
N GLN A 118 16.92 3.82 -2.93
CA GLN A 118 17.39 4.02 -4.29
C GLN A 118 18.10 2.77 -4.76
N VAL A 119 17.70 2.22 -5.91
CA VAL A 119 18.51 1.26 -6.64
C VAL A 119 19.70 2.03 -7.24
N SER A 120 20.72 2.33 -6.43
CA SER A 120 21.99 2.85 -6.94
C SER A 120 22.70 1.71 -7.67
N LEU A 121 22.53 1.62 -8.99
CA LEU A 121 23.25 0.68 -9.87
C LEU A 121 24.69 1.13 -10.16
N GLN A 122 25.33 1.86 -9.26
CA GLN A 122 26.73 2.23 -9.44
C GLN A 122 27.38 2.36 -8.07
N TYR A 123 27.93 1.26 -7.56
CA TYR A 123 29.17 1.11 -6.80
C TYR A 123 29.25 -0.36 -6.35
N ASP A 124 30.38 -1.01 -6.64
CA ASP A 124 30.65 -2.45 -6.60
C ASP A 124 30.62 -3.14 -5.22
N SER A 125 29.62 -2.89 -4.37
CA SER A 125 29.37 -3.70 -3.17
C SER A 125 27.97 -3.40 -2.65
N ILE A 126 27.04 -4.34 -2.89
CA ILE A 126 25.70 -4.55 -2.29
C ILE A 126 24.77 -5.02 -3.42
N VAL A 127 25.00 -6.25 -3.87
CA VAL A 127 24.01 -7.05 -4.63
C VAL A 127 23.03 -7.74 -3.65
N LEU A 128 23.06 -7.40 -2.36
CA LEU A 128 22.29 -8.08 -1.30
C LEU A 128 21.00 -7.38 -0.86
N TYR A 129 20.55 -6.30 -1.51
CA TYR A 129 19.31 -5.63 -1.11
C TYR A 129 18.36 -5.33 -2.28
N ARG A 130 18.38 -6.17 -3.31
CA ARG A 130 17.34 -6.20 -4.36
C ARG A 130 16.03 -6.93 -4.03
N PRO A 131 15.79 -7.61 -2.87
CA PRO A 131 14.47 -8.20 -2.63
C PRO A 131 13.46 -7.28 -1.88
N SER A 132 13.76 -6.03 -1.52
CA SER A 132 13.17 -5.47 -0.28
C SER A 132 11.77 -4.84 -0.33
N ILE A 133 11.22 -4.47 -1.49
CA ILE A 133 9.83 -3.94 -1.55
C ILE A 133 8.86 -5.04 -1.95
N LEU A 134 9.13 -5.71 -3.07
CA LEU A 134 8.33 -6.83 -3.53
C LEU A 134 8.41 -8.03 -2.59
N ALA A 135 9.53 -8.35 -1.92
CA ALA A 135 9.54 -9.47 -0.96
C ALA A 135 8.79 -9.11 0.33
N CYS A 136 8.89 -7.87 0.82
CA CYS A 136 8.14 -7.43 1.99
C CYS A 136 6.63 -7.39 1.71
N PHE A 137 6.23 -6.87 0.54
CA PHE A 137 4.84 -6.87 0.07
C PHE A 137 4.35 -8.20 -0.53
N SER A 138 5.21 -9.15 -0.91
CA SER A 138 4.80 -10.50 -1.39
C SER A 138 4.78 -11.54 -0.27
N GLN A 139 5.59 -11.40 0.78
CA GLN A 139 5.35 -12.10 2.05
C GLN A 139 4.05 -11.62 2.71
N TRP A 140 3.68 -10.37 2.48
CA TRP A 140 2.32 -9.89 2.69
C TRP A 140 1.37 -10.54 1.69
N ARG A 141 0.67 -11.58 2.13
CA ARG A 141 -0.19 -12.46 1.32
C ARG A 141 -1.46 -11.73 0.83
N TRP A 142 -1.32 -10.81 -0.12
CA TRP A 142 -2.48 -10.15 -0.78
C TRP A 142 -3.39 -11.13 -1.55
N HIS A 143 -2.93 -12.36 -1.80
CA HIS A 143 -3.70 -13.43 -2.44
C HIS A 143 -4.89 -13.94 -1.60
N GLU A 144 -4.96 -13.63 -0.30
CA GLU A 144 -6.12 -13.97 0.55
C GLU A 144 -7.29 -12.95 0.44
N ILE A 145 -7.14 -11.88 -0.36
CA ILE A 145 -8.18 -10.85 -0.53
C ILE A 145 -9.19 -11.19 -1.65
N HIS A 146 -8.98 -12.27 -2.40
CA HIS A 146 -10.01 -12.80 -3.29
C HIS A 146 -11.01 -13.67 -2.51
N VAL A 147 -12.15 -13.05 -2.18
CA VAL A 147 -13.49 -13.65 -2.06
C VAL A 147 -13.52 -15.12 -1.60
N SER A 148 -13.85 -15.35 -0.33
CA SER A 148 -15.02 -16.17 0.04
C SER A 148 -15.07 -16.42 1.54
N GLY A 149 -16.27 -16.35 2.10
CA GLY A 149 -16.56 -17.04 3.35
C GLY A 149 -16.30 -18.53 3.17
N THR A 150 -15.13 -19.00 3.60
CA THR A 150 -14.90 -20.40 3.96
C THR A 150 -13.70 -20.46 4.90
N VAL A 151 -13.95 -20.91 6.12
CA VAL A 151 -12.93 -21.23 7.12
C VAL A 151 -12.00 -22.29 6.54
N PHE A 152 -10.68 -22.08 6.55
CA PHE A 152 -9.72 -23.19 6.57
C PHE A 152 -8.46 -22.86 7.39
N SER A 153 -8.26 -23.70 8.41
CA SER A 153 -7.06 -23.88 9.22
C SER A 153 -5.90 -24.40 8.36
N THR A 154 -4.69 -23.86 8.54
CA THR A 154 -3.45 -24.67 8.46
C THR A 154 -2.28 -24.03 9.21
N SER A 155 -1.85 -24.73 10.27
CA SER A 155 -0.46 -24.96 10.75
C SER A 155 0.61 -23.86 10.69
N LYS A 156 1.11 -23.51 11.89
CA LYS A 156 2.35 -22.73 12.13
C LYS A 156 3.59 -23.37 11.46
N PRO A 157 4.51 -22.59 10.88
CA PRO A 157 5.80 -23.12 10.45
C PRO A 157 6.74 -23.32 11.65
N ASN A 158 7.37 -24.49 11.69
CA ASN A 158 8.39 -24.90 12.65
C ASN A 158 9.68 -24.08 12.40
N LEU A 159 10.11 -23.29 13.39
CA LEU A 159 11.45 -22.70 13.42
C LEU A 159 12.44 -23.79 13.82
N GLY A 160 13.07 -24.40 12.82
CA GLY A 160 14.19 -25.32 13.01
C GLY A 160 15.39 -24.57 13.59
N SER A 161 15.87 -25.09 14.72
CA SER A 161 17.07 -24.66 15.44
C SER A 161 18.33 -24.79 14.58
N PHE A 162 19.04 -23.69 14.34
CA PHE A 162 20.43 -23.70 13.90
C PHE A 162 21.34 -23.86 15.13
N SER A 163 22.06 -24.99 15.22
CA SER A 163 23.25 -25.14 16.07
C SER A 163 24.50 -25.12 15.19
N PRO A 164 25.58 -24.41 15.57
CA PRO A 164 26.81 -24.39 14.81
C PRO A 164 27.76 -25.50 15.29
N HIS A 165 28.32 -26.26 14.34
CA HIS A 165 29.59 -26.96 14.49
C HIS A 165 30.45 -26.64 13.27
#